data_AF-A0A7V0T9Z8-F1
#
_entry.id   AF-A0A7V0T9Z8-F1
#
_cell.length_a   1.000
_cell.length_b   1.000
_cell.length_c   1.000
_cell.angle_alpha   90.00
_cell.angle_beta   90.00
_cell.angle_gamma   90.00
#
_symmetry.space_group_name_H-M   'P 1'
#
loop_
_entity.id
_entity.type
_entity.pdbx_description
1 polymer ?
#
loop_
_entity_poly.entity_id
_entity_poly.type
_entity_poly.pdbx_seq_one_letter_code
_entity_poly.pdbx_strand_id
1 'polypeptide(L)'
;MNEIVGIRREDKNEWERRVPIIPEHIRTIKEKYAIDFYVQPFERRAFLDDEFREAGAQITENFSRAKVIFAVKEIPTRLIIPQKTYLFFSHTVKGQSYNMPLLQRMLETSSTLIDYERIADTEGRRLVFFGRFAGLAGMIDALYGLGQRLRWHGYISPFIEVKPSYEYKDLEEAKSKLRELRRFINTQGLPRAYAPYIFGFAGYGNVSLGAQEILDILPVQTITPEQLPEISKSKDNKILY
;
A
#
# COMPACT_ATOMS: atom_id res chain seq x y z
N MET A 1 -17.24 21.93 -24.03
CA MET A 1 -16.08 21.78 -23.12
C MET A 1 -16.24 20.46 -22.41
N ASN A 2 -15.19 19.66 -22.36
CA ASN A 2 -15.19 18.39 -21.64
C ASN A 2 -15.35 18.60 -20.14
N GLU A 3 -15.87 17.58 -19.45
CA GLU A 3 -15.88 17.54 -18.00
C GLU A 3 -14.45 17.38 -17.45
N ILE A 4 -14.16 17.99 -16.30
CA ILE A 4 -12.80 18.00 -15.72
C ILE A 4 -12.80 17.33 -14.35
N VAL A 5 -11.87 16.40 -14.18
CA VAL A 5 -11.53 15.73 -12.93
C VAL A 5 -10.21 16.27 -12.38
N GLY A 6 -10.17 16.58 -11.09
CA GLY A 6 -8.96 16.98 -10.36
C GLY A 6 -8.32 15.80 -9.63
N ILE A 7 -6.99 15.66 -9.70
CA ILE A 7 -6.19 14.73 -8.90
C ILE A 7 -5.30 15.55 -7.98
N ARG A 8 -5.69 15.61 -6.71
CA ARG A 8 -5.00 16.40 -5.69
C ARG A 8 -3.64 15.78 -5.35
N ARG A 9 -2.69 16.61 -4.91
CA ARG A 9 -1.48 16.12 -4.23
C ARG A 9 -1.83 15.59 -2.85
N GLU A 10 -1.12 14.57 -2.40
CA GLU A 10 -1.23 14.07 -1.02
C GLU A 10 -0.34 14.90 -0.10
N ASP A 11 -0.81 15.13 1.14
CA ASP A 11 -0.10 15.92 2.15
C ASP A 11 -0.24 15.31 3.56
N LYS A 12 -0.66 14.04 3.65
CA LYS A 12 -0.84 13.35 4.93
C LYS A 12 0.49 13.21 5.67
N ASN A 13 1.52 12.77 4.96
CA ASN A 13 2.87 12.65 5.44
C ASN A 13 3.82 12.51 4.25
N GLU A 14 5.08 12.37 4.57
CA GLU A 14 6.18 12.32 3.64
C GLU A 14 6.22 10.99 2.84
N TRP A 15 5.62 9.93 3.37
CA TRP A 15 5.62 8.59 2.80
C TRP A 15 4.43 8.32 1.88
N GLU A 16 3.41 9.18 1.85
CA GLU A 16 2.25 9.03 0.99
C GLU A 16 2.58 9.45 -0.45
N ARG A 17 2.99 8.45 -1.24
CA ARG A 17 3.39 8.62 -2.64
C ARG A 17 2.33 8.12 -3.62
N ARG A 18 1.24 7.51 -3.14
CA ARG A 18 0.21 6.92 -4.02
C ARG A 18 -0.62 7.99 -4.69
N VAL A 19 -1.33 7.60 -5.73
CA VAL A 19 -2.24 8.44 -6.50
C VAL A 19 -3.53 7.65 -6.78
N PRO A 20 -4.72 8.27 -6.72
CA PRO A 20 -5.97 7.54 -6.92
C PRO A 20 -6.22 7.13 -8.37
N ILE A 21 -5.61 7.84 -9.33
CA ILE A 21 -5.70 7.57 -10.76
C ILE A 21 -4.30 7.71 -11.35
N ILE A 22 -3.78 6.65 -11.97
CA ILE A 22 -2.44 6.61 -12.58
C ILE A 22 -2.50 7.12 -14.04
N PRO A 23 -1.36 7.50 -14.65
CA PRO A 23 -1.32 8.00 -16.04
C PRO A 23 -2.00 7.09 -17.07
N GLU A 24 -1.88 5.77 -16.92
CA GLU A 24 -2.56 4.81 -17.80
C GLU A 24 -4.09 4.90 -17.72
N HIS A 25 -4.65 5.07 -16.53
CA HIS A 25 -6.09 5.24 -16.35
C HIS A 25 -6.58 6.55 -16.98
N ILE A 26 -5.78 7.61 -16.93
CA ILE A 26 -6.11 8.90 -17.57
C ILE A 26 -6.27 8.73 -19.07
N ARG A 27 -5.32 8.06 -19.74
CA ARG A 27 -5.41 7.77 -21.17
C ARG A 27 -6.71 7.04 -21.50
N THR A 28 -6.96 5.93 -20.82
CA THR A 28 -8.16 5.10 -21.01
C THR A 28 -9.46 5.89 -20.78
N ILE A 29 -9.54 6.68 -19.71
CA ILE A 29 -10.76 7.44 -19.38
C ILE A 29 -10.98 8.57 -20.39
N LYS A 30 -9.91 9.27 -20.79
CA LYS A 30 -9.98 10.36 -21.75
C LYS A 30 -10.42 9.86 -23.13
N GLU A 31 -9.83 8.76 -23.61
CA GLU A 31 -10.19 8.14 -24.89
C GLU A 31 -11.64 7.66 -24.91
N LYS A 32 -12.10 7.04 -23.80
CA LYS A 32 -13.43 6.41 -23.76
C LYS A 32 -14.57 7.38 -23.43
N TYR A 33 -14.32 8.42 -22.65
CA TYR A 33 -15.36 9.26 -22.08
C TYR A 33 -15.19 10.77 -22.35
N ALA A 34 -14.14 11.18 -23.06
CA ALA A 34 -13.83 12.60 -23.31
C ALA A 34 -13.79 13.44 -22.03
N ILE A 35 -13.17 12.90 -20.96
CA ILE A 35 -12.95 13.58 -19.68
C ILE A 35 -11.51 14.10 -19.64
N ASP A 36 -11.36 15.37 -19.26
CA ASP A 36 -10.06 16.00 -19.05
C ASP A 36 -9.63 15.94 -17.58
N PHE A 37 -8.31 16.01 -17.36
CA PHE A 37 -7.72 15.85 -16.03
C PHE A 37 -6.82 17.03 -15.68
N TYR A 38 -7.03 17.56 -14.47
CA TYR A 38 -6.14 18.50 -13.81
C TYR A 38 -5.41 17.78 -12.68
N VAL A 39 -4.09 17.88 -12.64
CA VAL A 39 -3.25 17.21 -11.63
C VAL A 39 -2.44 18.26 -10.91
N GLN A 40 -2.48 18.27 -9.58
CA GLN A 40 -1.61 19.16 -8.82
C GLN A 40 -0.15 18.70 -8.94
N PRO A 41 0.82 19.61 -9.06
CA PRO A 41 2.22 19.23 -9.09
C PRO A 41 2.62 18.57 -7.76
N PHE A 42 3.40 17.48 -7.83
CA PHE A 42 3.89 16.78 -6.64
C PHE A 42 5.12 15.91 -6.92
N GLU A 43 6.29 16.37 -6.49
CA GLU A 43 7.58 15.72 -6.75
C GLU A 43 7.75 14.34 -6.10
N ARG A 44 7.00 14.04 -5.04
CA ARG A 44 7.17 12.81 -4.27
C ARG A 44 6.22 11.68 -4.71
N ARG A 45 5.28 11.96 -5.60
CA ARG A 45 4.34 10.96 -6.12
C ARG A 45 5.12 9.80 -6.75
N ALA A 46 4.54 8.60 -6.71
CA ALA A 46 5.10 7.41 -7.34
C ALA A 46 5.21 7.54 -8.87
N PHE A 47 4.41 8.44 -9.47
CA PHE A 47 4.42 8.78 -10.89
C PHE A 47 4.74 10.26 -11.04
N LEU A 48 5.69 10.58 -11.91
CA LEU A 48 6.18 11.94 -12.13
C LEU A 48 5.14 12.79 -12.88
N ASP A 49 5.18 14.11 -12.68
CA ASP A 49 4.26 15.03 -13.35
C ASP A 49 4.34 14.96 -14.89
N ASP A 50 5.52 14.66 -15.45
CA ASP A 50 5.68 14.47 -16.90
C ASP A 50 4.89 13.28 -17.43
N GLU A 51 4.79 12.18 -16.68
CA GLU A 51 3.99 11.01 -17.08
C GLU A 51 2.50 11.37 -17.18
N PHE A 52 2.02 12.28 -16.33
CA PHE A 52 0.65 12.80 -16.41
C PHE A 52 0.46 13.75 -17.61
N ARG A 53 1.46 14.58 -17.93
CA ARG A 53 1.43 15.44 -19.14
C ARG A 53 1.35 14.60 -20.40
N GLU A 54 2.19 13.57 -20.48
CA GLU A 54 2.21 12.62 -21.60
C GLU A 54 0.89 11.82 -21.71
N ALA A 55 0.23 11.55 -20.59
CA ALA A 55 -1.11 10.97 -20.57
C ALA A 55 -2.23 11.95 -20.98
N GLY A 56 -1.92 13.22 -21.26
CA GLY A 56 -2.87 14.22 -21.70
C GLY A 56 -3.59 14.96 -20.57
N ALA A 57 -3.04 14.94 -19.35
CA ALA A 57 -3.49 15.76 -18.24
C ALA A 57 -2.78 17.12 -18.19
N GLN A 58 -3.44 18.12 -17.62
CA GLN A 58 -2.85 19.42 -17.35
C GLN A 58 -2.33 19.48 -15.91
N ILE A 59 -1.05 19.81 -15.74
CA ILE A 59 -0.48 20.06 -14.41
C ILE A 59 -0.85 21.48 -13.95
N THR A 60 -1.54 21.62 -12.82
CA THR A 60 -2.05 22.91 -12.34
C THR A 60 -2.43 22.87 -10.85
N GLU A 61 -2.21 23.99 -10.16
CA GLU A 61 -2.73 24.24 -8.80
C GLU A 61 -4.23 24.57 -8.79
N ASN A 62 -4.78 24.99 -9.93
CA ASN A 62 -6.11 25.57 -9.99
C ASN A 62 -7.17 24.51 -10.35
N PHE A 63 -7.96 24.11 -9.35
CA PHE A 63 -9.08 23.17 -9.49
C PHE A 63 -10.46 23.85 -9.59
N SER A 64 -10.53 25.16 -9.85
CA SER A 64 -11.80 25.90 -9.92
C SER A 64 -12.78 25.27 -10.93
N ARG A 65 -12.28 24.75 -12.05
CA ARG A 65 -13.07 24.10 -13.10
C ARG A 65 -13.32 22.60 -12.88
N ALA A 66 -12.53 21.95 -12.02
CA ALA A 66 -12.75 20.54 -11.70
C ALA A 66 -14.04 20.40 -10.91
N LYS A 67 -14.96 19.52 -11.34
CA LYS A 67 -16.21 19.26 -10.60
C LYS A 67 -16.02 18.14 -9.59
N VAL A 68 -15.15 17.18 -9.92
CA VAL A 68 -14.84 16.01 -9.11
C VAL A 68 -13.35 16.05 -8.75
N ILE A 69 -13.02 15.85 -7.48
CA ILE A 69 -11.64 15.89 -6.97
C ILE A 69 -11.33 14.56 -6.28
N PHE A 70 -10.27 13.91 -6.72
CA PHE A 70 -9.76 12.66 -6.18
C PHE A 70 -8.56 12.92 -5.27
N ALA A 71 -8.52 12.21 -4.14
CA ALA A 71 -7.37 12.08 -3.24
C ALA A 71 -7.33 10.66 -2.67
N VAL A 72 -6.20 10.23 -2.13
CA VAL A 72 -6.08 8.96 -1.42
C VAL A 72 -6.49 9.13 0.03
N LYS A 73 -5.93 10.12 0.73
CA LYS A 73 -6.12 10.34 2.18
C LYS A 73 -7.05 11.52 2.46
N GLU A 74 -7.32 11.75 3.73
CA GLU A 74 -8.10 12.87 4.21
C GLU A 74 -7.51 14.22 3.76
N ILE A 75 -8.39 15.16 3.43
CA ILE A 75 -8.03 16.50 2.96
C ILE A 75 -8.17 17.49 4.12
N PRO A 76 -7.16 18.35 4.42
CA PRO A 76 -7.32 19.41 5.40
C PRO A 76 -8.51 20.32 5.09
N THR A 77 -9.31 20.66 6.11
CA THR A 77 -10.55 21.44 5.98
C THR A 77 -10.39 22.76 5.22
N ARG A 78 -9.26 23.44 5.44
CA ARG A 78 -8.89 24.70 4.75
C ARG A 78 -8.72 24.57 3.24
N LEU A 79 -8.54 23.35 2.73
CA LEU A 79 -8.32 23.05 1.31
C LEU A 79 -9.60 22.57 0.61
N ILE A 80 -10.72 22.45 1.33
CA ILE A 80 -12.01 22.11 0.73
C ILE A 80 -12.54 23.32 -0.04
N ILE A 81 -12.68 23.12 -1.36
CA ILE A 81 -13.27 24.05 -2.31
C ILE A 81 -14.78 23.82 -2.28
N PRO A 82 -15.59 24.88 -2.11
CA PRO A 82 -17.04 24.72 -2.06
C PRO A 82 -17.67 24.14 -3.34
N GLN A 83 -18.80 23.45 -3.14
CA GLN A 83 -19.67 22.93 -4.20
C GLN A 83 -18.96 21.97 -5.16
N LYS A 84 -18.13 21.08 -4.61
CA LYS A 84 -17.41 20.03 -5.36
C LYS A 84 -17.83 18.64 -4.91
N THR A 85 -17.58 17.65 -5.76
CA THR A 85 -17.65 16.24 -5.38
C THR A 85 -16.24 15.72 -5.08
N TYR A 86 -16.07 15.02 -3.98
CA TYR A 86 -14.79 14.48 -3.55
C TYR A 86 -14.82 12.96 -3.42
N LEU A 87 -13.71 12.32 -3.80
CA LEU A 87 -13.48 10.89 -3.65
C LEU A 87 -12.16 10.65 -2.91
N PHE A 88 -12.22 10.11 -1.69
CA PHE A 88 -11.07 9.74 -0.88
C PHE A 88 -11.46 8.85 0.32
N PHE A 89 -10.47 8.29 1.03
CA PHE A 89 -10.70 7.68 2.34
C PHE A 89 -10.83 8.79 3.40
N SER A 90 -12.05 9.17 3.76
CA SER A 90 -12.25 10.28 4.71
C SER A 90 -12.01 9.87 6.16
N HIS A 91 -12.10 8.57 6.44
CA HIS A 91 -12.15 8.03 7.79
C HIS A 91 -13.20 8.74 8.66
N THR A 92 -14.42 8.92 8.15
CA THR A 92 -15.54 9.49 8.93
C THR A 92 -16.67 8.49 9.16
N VAL A 93 -16.75 7.45 8.32
CA VAL A 93 -17.80 6.40 8.31
C VAL A 93 -18.00 5.73 9.67
N LYS A 94 -16.95 5.59 10.48
CA LYS A 94 -16.99 4.91 11.79
C LYS A 94 -17.06 5.91 12.96
N GLY A 95 -17.39 7.17 12.69
CA GLY A 95 -17.46 8.22 13.72
C GLY A 95 -16.11 8.62 14.29
N GLN A 96 -15.04 8.57 13.49
CA GLN A 96 -13.71 8.92 13.97
C GLN A 96 -13.62 10.42 14.31
N SER A 97 -13.59 10.73 15.60
CA SER A 97 -13.68 12.10 16.14
C SER A 97 -12.71 13.10 15.50
N TYR A 98 -11.48 12.68 15.23
CA TYR A 98 -10.44 13.54 14.65
C TYR A 98 -10.76 14.05 13.23
N ASN A 99 -11.61 13.33 12.47
CA ASN A 99 -12.01 13.72 11.10
C ASN A 99 -13.46 14.21 11.01
N MET A 100 -14.22 14.26 12.10
CA MET A 100 -15.57 14.83 12.07
C MET A 100 -15.61 16.31 11.65
N PRO A 101 -14.64 17.17 11.99
CA PRO A 101 -14.58 18.54 11.45
C PRO A 101 -14.48 18.60 9.92
N LEU A 102 -13.87 17.59 9.28
CA LEU A 102 -13.84 17.48 7.83
C LEU A 102 -15.24 17.20 7.27
N LEU A 103 -15.97 16.25 7.88
CA LEU A 103 -17.34 15.98 7.46
C LEU A 103 -18.24 17.21 7.63
N GLN A 104 -18.11 17.93 8.75
CA GLN A 104 -18.81 19.19 8.96
C GLN A 104 -18.48 20.22 7.88
N ARG A 105 -17.19 20.39 7.55
CA ARG A 105 -16.75 21.31 6.49
C ARG A 105 -17.33 20.95 5.12
N MET A 106 -17.44 19.66 4.81
CA MET A 106 -18.05 19.19 3.56
C MET A 106 -19.54 19.61 3.48
N LEU A 107 -20.28 19.50 4.59
CA LEU A 107 -21.67 19.95 4.67
C LEU A 107 -21.80 21.48 4.53
N GLU A 108 -21.01 22.23 5.28
CA GLU A 108 -21.01 23.71 5.25
C GLU A 108 -20.71 24.28 3.86
N THR A 109 -19.91 23.56 3.07
CA THR A 109 -19.50 23.97 1.73
C THR A 109 -20.39 23.43 0.62
N SER A 110 -21.49 22.75 0.98
CA SER A 110 -22.39 22.07 0.04
C SER A 110 -21.64 21.13 -0.91
N SER A 111 -20.61 20.45 -0.39
CA SER A 111 -19.79 19.50 -1.13
C SER A 111 -20.28 18.07 -0.91
N THR A 112 -20.09 17.22 -1.92
CA THR A 112 -20.46 15.80 -1.86
C THR A 112 -19.22 14.95 -1.55
N LEU A 113 -19.32 14.04 -0.60
CA LEU A 113 -18.28 13.05 -0.31
C LEU A 113 -18.73 11.66 -0.79
N ILE A 114 -17.93 11.03 -1.65
CA ILE A 114 -18.04 9.61 -1.97
C ILE A 114 -16.83 8.91 -1.34
N ASP A 115 -17.05 8.27 -0.20
CA ASP A 115 -15.98 7.62 0.54
C ASP A 115 -15.60 6.28 -0.08
N TYR A 116 -14.31 6.09 -0.39
CA TYR A 116 -13.80 4.84 -0.94
C TYR A 116 -14.10 3.61 -0.07
N GLU A 117 -14.18 3.78 1.26
CA GLU A 117 -14.48 2.68 2.18
C GLU A 117 -15.90 2.13 1.99
N ARG A 118 -16.80 2.88 1.34
CA ARG A 118 -18.20 2.51 1.08
C ARG A 118 -18.48 2.09 -0.36
N ILE A 119 -17.49 2.11 -1.25
CA ILE A 119 -17.65 1.61 -2.61
C ILE A 119 -17.64 0.08 -2.58
N ALA A 120 -18.78 -0.52 -2.91
CA ALA A 120 -19.01 -1.95 -2.91
C ALA A 120 -19.80 -2.40 -4.14
N ASP A 121 -19.73 -3.70 -4.45
CA ASP A 121 -20.59 -4.32 -5.45
C ASP A 121 -22.01 -4.58 -4.93
N THR A 122 -22.85 -5.21 -5.76
CA THR A 122 -24.24 -5.56 -5.43
C THR A 122 -24.38 -6.55 -4.27
N GLU A 123 -23.31 -7.30 -3.95
CA GLU A 123 -23.26 -8.24 -2.81
C GLU A 123 -22.69 -7.58 -1.55
N GLY A 124 -22.35 -6.29 -1.60
CA GLY A 124 -21.74 -5.56 -0.49
C GLY A 124 -20.24 -5.80 -0.32
N ARG A 125 -19.58 -6.48 -1.26
CA ARG A 125 -18.12 -6.66 -1.23
C ARG A 125 -17.45 -5.35 -1.61
N ARG A 126 -16.61 -4.81 -0.72
CA ARG A 126 -15.85 -3.58 -0.96
C ARG A 126 -14.97 -3.75 -2.19
N LEU A 127 -14.96 -2.76 -3.09
CA LEU A 127 -14.19 -2.80 -4.34
C LEU A 127 -12.85 -2.04 -4.27
N VAL A 128 -12.75 -1.06 -3.38
CA VAL A 128 -11.54 -0.23 -3.24
C VAL A 128 -10.82 -0.54 -1.94
N PHE A 129 -9.66 -1.20 -2.04
CA PHE A 129 -8.82 -1.53 -0.88
C PHE A 129 -7.37 -1.86 -1.29
N PHE A 130 -6.45 -1.80 -0.32
CA PHE A 130 -5.01 -2.03 -0.53
C PHE A 130 -4.49 -3.33 0.12
N GLY A 131 -5.40 -4.24 0.50
CA GLY A 131 -5.10 -5.38 1.38
C GLY A 131 -3.89 -6.21 0.94
N ARG A 132 -3.85 -6.66 -0.33
CA ARG A 132 -2.73 -7.47 -0.84
C ARG A 132 -1.39 -6.75 -0.71
N PHE A 133 -1.31 -5.49 -1.15
CA PHE A 133 -0.08 -4.70 -1.06
C PHE A 133 0.36 -4.43 0.37
N ALA A 134 -0.57 -4.28 1.31
CA ALA A 134 -0.24 -4.19 2.73
C ALA A 134 0.41 -5.49 3.25
N GLY A 135 -0.05 -6.64 2.78
CA GLY A 135 0.59 -7.94 3.06
C GLY A 135 1.99 -8.05 2.47
N LEU A 136 2.15 -7.67 1.20
CA LEU A 136 3.45 -7.69 0.51
C LEU A 136 4.48 -6.84 1.27
N ALA A 137 4.16 -5.56 1.53
CA ALA A 137 5.06 -4.67 2.25
C ALA A 137 5.29 -5.13 3.70
N GLY A 138 4.23 -5.55 4.39
CA GLY A 138 4.29 -5.96 5.79
C GLY A 138 5.19 -7.18 6.02
N MET A 139 5.17 -8.18 5.13
CA MET A 139 6.09 -9.31 5.25
C MET A 139 7.54 -8.92 4.96
N ILE A 140 7.79 -8.09 3.94
CA ILE A 140 9.15 -7.57 3.68
C ILE A 140 9.70 -6.86 4.92
N ASP A 141 8.91 -5.98 5.52
CA ASP A 141 9.30 -5.23 6.72
C ASP A 141 9.45 -6.13 7.96
N ALA A 142 8.65 -7.20 8.07
CA ALA A 142 8.81 -8.20 9.13
C ALA A 142 10.13 -8.97 8.99
N LEU A 143 10.53 -9.34 7.76
CA LEU A 143 11.81 -10.00 7.49
C LEU A 143 13.00 -9.06 7.76
N TYR A 144 12.89 -7.78 7.37
CA TYR A 144 13.86 -6.75 7.76
C TYR A 144 13.98 -6.66 9.29
N GLY A 145 12.85 -6.53 9.99
CA GLY A 145 12.81 -6.47 11.46
C GLY A 145 13.42 -7.71 12.12
N LEU A 146 13.21 -8.91 11.56
CA LEU A 146 13.84 -10.14 12.00
C LEU A 146 15.37 -10.07 11.86
N GLY A 147 15.88 -9.56 10.74
CA GLY A 147 17.31 -9.33 10.54
C GLY A 147 17.91 -8.42 11.60
N GLN A 148 17.25 -7.30 11.88
CA GLN A 148 17.67 -6.36 12.92
C GLN A 148 17.67 -7.01 14.31
N ARG A 149 16.63 -7.78 14.63
CA ARG A 149 16.49 -8.50 15.90
C ARG A 149 17.60 -9.53 16.09
N LEU A 150 17.89 -10.33 15.07
CA LEU A 150 18.97 -11.33 15.14
C LEU A 150 20.32 -10.67 15.37
N ARG A 151 20.62 -9.56 14.67
CA ARG A 151 21.83 -8.78 14.89
C ARG A 151 21.94 -8.28 16.32
N TRP A 152 20.84 -7.76 16.87
CA TRP A 152 20.79 -7.31 18.28
C TRP A 152 21.11 -8.42 19.28
N HIS A 153 20.69 -9.65 18.99
CA HIS A 153 21.02 -10.84 19.78
C HIS A 153 22.42 -11.41 19.50
N GLY A 154 23.25 -10.74 18.67
CA GLY A 154 24.61 -11.17 18.35
C GLY A 154 24.70 -12.23 17.26
N TYR A 155 23.61 -12.49 16.53
CA TYR A 155 23.60 -13.45 15.43
C TYR A 155 23.78 -12.74 14.08
N ILE A 156 24.70 -13.26 13.27
CA ILE A 156 24.84 -12.87 11.87
C ILE A 156 23.85 -13.69 11.05
N SER A 157 22.93 -13.03 10.37
CA SER A 157 21.88 -13.66 9.58
C SER A 157 21.74 -12.96 8.23
N PRO A 158 21.48 -13.68 7.13
CA PRO A 158 21.29 -13.08 5.81
C PRO A 158 20.04 -12.18 5.73
N PHE A 159 19.13 -12.23 6.72
CA PHE A 159 18.03 -11.27 6.82
C PHE A 159 18.49 -9.82 7.00
N ILE A 160 19.74 -9.57 7.45
CA ILE A 160 20.28 -8.21 7.59
C ILE A 160 20.39 -7.47 6.25
N GLU A 161 20.41 -8.22 5.15
CA GLU A 161 20.49 -7.72 3.78
C GLU A 161 19.12 -7.29 3.22
N VAL A 162 18.02 -7.65 3.89
CA VAL A 162 16.68 -7.20 3.52
C VAL A 162 16.54 -5.75 3.98
N LYS A 163 16.06 -4.89 3.09
CA LYS A 163 15.76 -3.48 3.40
C LYS A 163 14.29 -3.29 3.77
N PRO A 164 13.93 -2.18 4.43
CA PRO A 164 12.55 -1.73 4.50
C PRO A 164 11.88 -1.67 3.12
N SER A 165 10.60 -2.00 3.07
CA SER A 165 9.82 -2.11 1.83
C SER A 165 9.85 -0.85 0.97
N TYR A 166 9.88 0.33 1.61
CA TYR A 166 9.90 1.63 0.93
C TYR A 166 11.23 1.97 0.25
N GLU A 167 12.32 1.26 0.57
CA GLU A 167 13.64 1.49 -0.03
C GLU A 167 13.84 0.73 -1.35
N TYR A 168 12.97 -0.24 -1.66
CA TYR A 168 12.97 -0.88 -2.97
C TYR A 168 12.27 0.00 -3.99
N LYS A 169 12.81 0.01 -5.21
CA LYS A 169 12.22 0.68 -6.38
C LYS A 169 10.83 0.12 -6.69
N ASP A 170 10.72 -1.20 -6.69
CA ASP A 170 9.50 -1.93 -7.03
C ASP A 170 9.45 -3.31 -6.36
N LEU A 171 8.33 -4.01 -6.55
CA LEU A 171 8.10 -5.32 -5.96
C LEU A 171 9.07 -6.38 -6.51
N GLU A 172 9.48 -6.31 -7.78
CA GLU A 172 10.37 -7.32 -8.35
C GLU A 172 11.79 -7.19 -7.83
N GLU A 173 12.27 -5.96 -7.56
CA GLU A 173 13.54 -5.76 -6.87
C GLU A 173 13.54 -6.43 -5.48
N ALA A 174 12.47 -6.20 -4.69
CA ALA A 174 12.32 -6.84 -3.39
C ALA A 174 12.28 -8.37 -3.50
N LYS A 175 11.48 -8.91 -4.43
CA LYS A 175 11.40 -10.36 -4.68
C LYS A 175 12.73 -10.94 -5.15
N SER A 176 13.49 -10.23 -5.97
CA SER A 176 14.82 -10.65 -6.41
C SER A 176 15.77 -10.82 -5.22
N LYS A 177 15.79 -9.84 -4.30
CA LYS A 177 16.58 -9.92 -3.07
C LYS A 177 16.18 -11.11 -2.19
N LEU A 178 14.88 -11.42 -2.10
CA LEU A 178 14.40 -12.59 -1.36
C LEU A 178 14.76 -13.92 -2.04
N ARG A 179 14.81 -13.97 -3.37
CA ARG A 179 15.31 -15.15 -4.10
C ARG A 179 16.80 -15.39 -3.83
N GLU A 180 17.61 -14.34 -3.71
CA GLU A 180 19.02 -14.46 -3.28
C GLU A 180 19.13 -15.00 -1.85
N LEU A 181 18.33 -14.44 -0.94
CA LEU A 181 18.22 -14.89 0.44
C LEU A 181 17.85 -16.38 0.53
N ARG A 182 16.88 -16.85 -0.27
CA ARG A 182 16.55 -18.29 -0.35
C ARG A 182 17.76 -19.14 -0.74
N ARG A 183 18.55 -18.74 -1.73
CA ARG A 183 19.76 -19.50 -2.13
C ARG A 183 20.76 -19.58 -0.98
N PHE A 184 20.94 -18.48 -0.23
CA PHE A 184 21.78 -18.48 0.96
C PHE A 184 21.25 -19.44 2.03
N ILE A 185 19.96 -19.39 2.36
CA ILE A 185 19.35 -20.28 3.35
C ILE A 185 19.50 -21.76 2.95
N ASN A 186 19.27 -22.10 1.67
CA ASN A 186 19.43 -23.48 1.20
C ASN A 186 20.88 -23.99 1.32
N THR A 187 21.87 -23.13 1.08
CA THR A 187 23.29 -23.52 1.05
C THR A 187 23.91 -23.47 2.44
N GLN A 188 23.83 -22.33 3.12
CA GLN A 188 24.47 -22.04 4.40
C GLN A 188 23.55 -22.23 5.60
N GLY A 189 22.24 -22.02 5.42
CA GLY A 189 21.26 -22.00 6.50
C GLY A 189 21.29 -20.71 7.32
N LEU A 190 20.42 -20.67 8.32
CA LEU A 190 20.26 -19.58 9.28
C LEU A 190 20.96 -19.90 10.61
N PRO A 191 21.09 -18.93 11.54
CA PRO A 191 21.59 -19.20 12.88
C PRO A 191 20.86 -20.33 13.62
N ARG A 192 21.52 -21.48 13.78
CA ARG A 192 20.92 -22.67 14.44
C ARG A 192 20.45 -22.44 15.86
N ALA A 193 21.13 -21.54 16.59
CA ALA A 193 20.76 -21.19 17.96
C ALA A 193 19.40 -20.49 18.07
N TYR A 194 18.87 -19.98 16.95
CA TYR A 194 17.56 -19.33 16.87
C TYR A 194 16.52 -20.21 16.13
N ALA A 195 16.92 -21.40 15.66
CA ALA A 195 15.99 -22.35 15.05
C ALA A 195 15.09 -22.99 16.13
N PRO A 196 13.84 -23.34 15.78
CA PRO A 196 13.21 -23.17 14.46
C PRO A 196 12.69 -21.74 14.22
N TYR A 197 12.56 -21.37 12.95
CA TYR A 197 11.94 -20.11 12.52
C TYR A 197 10.48 -20.38 12.16
N ILE A 198 9.54 -19.83 12.94
CA ILE A 198 8.10 -20.07 12.79
C ILE A 198 7.38 -18.75 12.51
N PHE A 199 6.55 -18.72 11.46
CA PHE A 199 5.75 -17.58 11.01
C PHE A 199 4.26 -17.91 11.13
N GLY A 200 3.60 -17.31 12.13
CA GLY A 200 2.16 -17.47 12.31
C GLY A 200 1.36 -16.45 11.50
N PHE A 201 0.42 -16.94 10.68
CA PHE A 201 -0.54 -16.10 9.96
C PHE A 201 -1.93 -16.20 10.60
N ALA A 202 -2.41 -15.12 11.20
CA ALA A 202 -3.76 -15.03 11.74
C ALA A 202 -4.70 -14.36 10.72
N GLY A 203 -5.43 -15.18 9.97
CA GLY A 203 -6.45 -14.75 9.01
C GLY A 203 -6.16 -15.17 7.56
N TYR A 204 -7.20 -15.13 6.73
CA TYR A 204 -7.19 -15.67 5.35
C TYR A 204 -7.52 -14.63 4.28
N GLY A 205 -7.58 -13.34 4.66
CA GLY A 205 -7.91 -12.25 3.75
C GLY A 205 -6.73 -11.82 2.88
N ASN A 206 -6.96 -10.83 2.01
CA ASN A 206 -5.97 -10.31 1.05
C ASN A 206 -4.62 -9.92 1.68
N VAL A 207 -4.61 -9.41 2.91
CA VAL A 207 -3.37 -9.06 3.63
C VAL A 207 -2.54 -10.32 3.92
N SER A 208 -3.19 -11.36 4.44
CA SER A 208 -2.52 -12.63 4.74
C SER A 208 -1.99 -13.28 3.47
N LEU A 209 -2.79 -13.28 2.39
CA LEU A 209 -2.35 -13.82 1.09
C LEU A 209 -1.15 -13.06 0.52
N GLY A 210 -1.14 -11.72 0.61
CA GLY A 210 0.02 -10.92 0.17
C GLY A 210 1.26 -11.18 1.03
N ALA A 211 1.09 -11.37 2.34
CA ALA A 211 2.21 -11.68 3.22
C ALA A 211 2.80 -13.07 2.95
N GLN A 212 1.94 -14.07 2.73
CA GLN A 212 2.34 -15.43 2.34
C GLN A 212 3.06 -15.42 0.98
N GLU A 213 2.57 -14.67 -0.01
CA GLU A 213 3.22 -14.54 -1.33
C GLU A 213 4.70 -14.13 -1.23
N ILE A 214 5.04 -13.26 -0.28
CA ILE A 214 6.42 -12.86 -0.01
C ILE A 214 7.19 -13.97 0.71
N LEU A 215 6.59 -14.57 1.75
CA LEU A 215 7.25 -15.59 2.56
C LEU A 215 7.55 -16.84 1.72
N ASP A 216 6.63 -17.26 0.84
CA ASP A 216 6.73 -18.43 -0.04
C ASP A 216 7.90 -18.35 -1.05
N ILE A 217 8.50 -17.16 -1.21
CA ILE A 217 9.74 -17.02 -1.98
C ILE A 217 10.90 -17.73 -1.29
N LEU A 218 10.89 -17.79 0.05
CA LEU A 218 11.88 -18.46 0.90
C LEU A 218 11.61 -19.97 1.01
N PRO A 219 12.53 -20.78 1.58
CA PRO A 219 12.29 -22.22 1.72
C PRO A 219 11.35 -22.50 2.90
N VAL A 220 10.05 -22.35 2.65
CA VAL A 220 8.98 -22.51 3.65
C VAL A 220 8.35 -23.89 3.56
N GLN A 221 8.00 -24.45 4.71
CA GLN A 221 7.14 -25.62 4.83
C GLN A 221 5.93 -25.24 5.69
N THR A 222 4.74 -25.23 5.09
CA THR A 222 3.49 -25.02 5.84
C THR A 222 3.24 -26.16 6.81
N ILE A 223 2.90 -25.80 8.05
CA ILE A 223 2.53 -26.74 9.12
C ILE A 223 1.17 -26.37 9.71
N THR A 224 0.48 -27.35 10.28
CA THR A 224 -0.72 -27.11 11.09
C THR A 224 -0.35 -26.79 12.55
N PRO A 225 -1.22 -26.12 13.32
CA PRO A 225 -0.97 -25.83 14.73
C PRO A 225 -0.66 -27.08 15.57
N GLU A 226 -1.24 -28.23 15.22
CA GLU A 226 -1.04 -29.51 15.92
C GLU A 226 0.40 -30.04 15.77
N GLN A 227 1.11 -29.63 14.72
CA GLN A 227 2.50 -30.02 14.47
C GLN A 227 3.52 -29.17 15.25
N LEU A 228 3.11 -28.02 15.81
CA LEU A 228 4.00 -27.10 16.53
C LEU A 228 4.79 -27.75 17.68
N PRO A 229 4.21 -28.64 18.53
CA PRO A 229 4.97 -29.29 19.61
C PRO A 229 6.12 -30.17 19.10
N GLU A 230 6.00 -30.74 17.91
CA GLU A 230 7.07 -31.50 17.26
C GLU A 230 8.09 -30.56 16.61
N ILE A 231 7.62 -29.63 15.78
CA ILE A 231 8.47 -28.69 15.03
C ILE A 231 9.27 -27.77 15.94
N SER A 232 8.72 -27.38 17.11
CA SER A 232 9.43 -26.57 18.11
C SER A 232 10.74 -27.21 18.60
N LYS A 233 10.91 -28.52 18.42
CA LYS A 233 12.13 -29.27 18.75
C LYS A 233 13.09 -29.41 17.57
N SER A 234 12.67 -29.04 16.37
CA SER A 234 13.49 -29.06 15.16
C SER A 234 14.69 -28.12 15.30
N LYS A 235 15.84 -28.59 14.82
CA LYS A 235 17.06 -27.78 14.68
C LYS A 235 17.36 -27.46 13.21
N ASP A 236 16.41 -27.73 12.31
CA ASP A 236 16.55 -27.37 10.92
C ASP A 236 16.65 -25.84 10.81
N ASN A 237 17.72 -25.40 10.17
CA ASN A 237 18.02 -24.00 9.94
C ASN A 237 17.97 -23.62 8.46
N LYS A 238 17.51 -24.53 7.60
CA LYS A 238 17.37 -24.35 6.15
C LYS A 238 15.91 -24.30 5.72
N ILE A 239 14.98 -24.61 6.64
CA ILE A 239 13.54 -24.54 6.43
C ILE A 239 12.94 -23.54 7.41
N LEU A 240 12.01 -22.73 6.90
CA LEU A 240 11.13 -21.86 7.67
C LEU A 240 9.76 -22.55 7.80
N TYR A 241 9.09 -22.39 8.93
CA TYR A 241 7.79 -23.01 9.20
C TYR A 241 6.70 -21.95 9.36
#